data_AF-A0A2J0MP35-F1
#
_entry.id   AF-A0A2J0MP35-F1
#
_cell.length_a   1.000
_cell.length_b   1.000
_cell.length_c   1.000
_cell.angle_alpha   90.00
_cell.angle_beta   90.00
_cell.angle_gamma   90.00
#
_symmetry.space_group_name_H-M   'P 1'
#
loop_
_entity.id
_entity.type
_entity.pdbx_description
1 polymer ?
#
loop_
_entity_poly.entity_id
_entity_poly.type
_entity_poly.pdbx_seq_one_letter_code
_entity_poly.pdbx_strand_id
1 'polypeptide(L)'
;MKTCAITKKGSIVGGGYSNRTRATKFNPTGKVRKYPNLQKKKVFVPELNKSVNIEISTRGMRTMTKNGVYKTLLKAGLVKAK
;
A
#
# COMPACT_ATOMS: atom_id res chain seq x y z
N MET A 1 6.46 11.30 -0.55
CA MET A 1 6.64 9.83 -0.43
C MET A 1 5.44 9.15 -1.08
N LYS A 2 5.66 8.14 -1.93
CA LYS A 2 4.54 7.38 -2.50
C LYS A 2 3.86 6.57 -1.40
N THR A 3 2.58 6.85 -1.18
CA THR A 3 1.79 6.27 -0.10
C THR A 3 0.52 5.69 -0.70
N CYS A 4 0.12 4.51 -0.26
CA CYS A 4 -1.12 3.91 -0.74
C CYS A 4 -2.33 4.77 -0.34
N ALA A 5 -3.19 5.13 -1.29
CA ALA A 5 -4.36 5.97 -1.03
C ALA A 5 -5.35 5.36 -0.03
N ILE A 6 -5.56 4.04 -0.05
CA ILE A 6 -6.49 3.34 0.86
C ILE A 6 -5.86 2.99 2.20
N THR A 7 -4.71 2.30 2.20
CA THR A 7 -4.12 1.71 3.42
C THR A 7 -3.10 2.61 4.09
N LYS A 8 -2.80 3.79 3.52
CA LYS A 8 -1.77 4.72 3.99
C LYS A 8 -0.38 4.09 4.17
N LYS A 9 -0.12 2.94 3.56
CA LYS A 9 1.18 2.27 3.60
C LYS A 9 2.22 3.12 2.88
N GLY A 10 3.26 3.52 3.60
CA GLY A 10 4.46 4.18 3.09
C GLY A 10 5.68 3.25 3.04
N SER A 11 6.80 3.80 2.59
CA SER A 11 8.10 3.12 2.63
C SER A 11 8.68 3.09 4.04
N ILE A 12 9.43 2.04 4.37
CA ILE A 12 10.09 1.87 5.67
C ILE A 12 11.60 1.74 5.42
N VAL A 13 12.41 2.31 6.31
CA VAL A 13 13.86 2.09 6.31
C VAL A 13 14.16 0.89 7.20
N GLY A 14 14.74 -0.17 6.63
CA GLY A 14 15.10 -1.38 7.36
C GLY A 14 16.55 -1.77 7.08
N GLY A 15 17.26 -2.23 8.11
CA GLY A 15 18.54 -2.90 7.94
C GLY A 15 18.34 -4.34 7.44
N GLY A 16 19.44 -4.97 7.09
CA GLY A 16 19.53 -6.42 6.94
C GLY A 16 20.53 -7.00 7.94
N TYR A 17 20.70 -8.31 7.88
CA TYR A 17 21.69 -9.06 8.63
C TYR A 17 22.45 -9.95 7.65
N SER A 18 23.77 -10.00 7.76
CA SER A 18 24.58 -10.83 6.87
C SER A 18 24.89 -12.19 7.48
N ASN A 19 24.89 -13.24 6.64
CA ASN A 19 25.27 -14.60 7.06
C ASN A 19 26.80 -14.83 7.06
N ARG A 20 27.62 -13.78 6.89
CA ARG A 20 29.08 -13.90 6.75
C ARG A 20 29.79 -14.17 8.08
N THR A 21 29.19 -13.77 9.19
CA THR A 21 29.71 -13.97 10.55
C THR A 21 28.87 -15.02 11.28
N ARG A 22 29.47 -15.70 12.27
CA ARG A 22 28.78 -16.69 13.13
C ARG A 22 27.43 -16.12 13.60
N ALA A 23 26.36 -16.92 13.50
CA ALA A 23 24.98 -16.51 13.78
C ALA A 23 24.75 -15.92 15.19
N THR A 24 25.69 -16.14 16.12
CA THR A 24 25.68 -15.59 17.48
C THR A 24 26.11 -14.12 17.58
N LYS A 25 26.65 -13.53 16.51
CA LYS A 25 27.09 -12.11 16.48
C LYS A 25 26.21 -11.31 15.52
N PHE A 26 25.51 -10.31 16.03
CA PHE A 26 24.71 -9.39 15.20
C PHE A 26 25.64 -8.57 14.28
N ASN A 27 25.53 -8.76 12.96
CA ASN A 27 26.31 -8.08 11.93
C ASN A 27 25.34 -7.36 10.97
N PRO A 28 24.94 -6.12 11.30
CA PRO A 28 23.96 -5.39 10.52
C PRO A 28 24.53 -4.99 9.17
N THR A 29 23.74 -5.19 8.11
CA THR A 29 24.02 -4.56 6.83
C THR A 29 23.46 -3.13 6.81
N GLY A 30 23.92 -2.33 5.85
CA GLY A 30 23.46 -0.95 5.67
C GLY A 30 21.93 -0.82 5.63
N LYS A 31 21.41 0.32 6.11
CA LYS A 31 19.98 0.61 6.09
C LYS A 31 19.52 0.88 4.66
N VAL A 32 18.57 0.09 4.18
CA VAL A 32 17.98 0.25 2.84
C VAL A 32 16.51 0.60 2.96
N ARG A 33 16.03 1.46 2.06
CA ARG A 33 14.61 1.84 2.00
C ARG A 33 13.81 0.75 1.26
N LYS A 34 12.80 0.20 1.93
CA LYS A 34 11.85 -0.77 1.38
C LYS A 34 10.57 -0.05 0.96
N TYR A 35 10.23 -0.14 -0.32
CA TYR A 35 9.07 0.54 -0.88
C TYR A 35 7.82 -0.36 -0.90
N PRO A 36 6.62 0.21 -0.74
CA PRO A 36 5.38 -0.52 -0.95
C PRO A 36 5.18 -0.83 -2.44
N ASN A 37 4.64 -2.02 -2.76
CA ASN A 37 4.23 -2.38 -4.12
C ASN A 37 2.97 -1.61 -4.52
N LEU A 38 3.17 -0.45 -5.13
CA LEU A 38 2.12 0.45 -5.60
C LEU A 38 1.88 0.26 -7.09
N GLN A 39 0.62 0.21 -7.48
CA GLN A 39 0.17 0.04 -8.85
C GLN A 39 -0.87 1.11 -9.18
N LYS A 40 -0.80 1.65 -10.39
CA LYS A 40 -1.85 2.52 -10.93
C LYS A 40 -2.98 1.65 -11.46
N LYS A 41 -4.19 1.81 -10.93
CA LYS A 41 -5.37 1.06 -11.36
C LYS A 41 -6.56 1.99 -11.54
N LYS A 42 -7.34 1.72 -12.58
CA LYS A 42 -8.64 2.32 -12.82
C LYS A 42 -9.69 1.45 -12.13
N VAL A 43 -10.46 2.03 -11.22
CA VAL A 43 -11.54 1.33 -10.51
C VAL A 43 -12.86 1.98 -10.87
N PHE A 44 -13.82 1.17 -11.30
CA PHE A 44 -15.19 1.61 -11.51
C PHE A 44 -15.97 1.59 -10.19
N VAL A 45 -16.67 2.68 -9.88
CA VAL A 45 -17.57 2.80 -8.73
C VAL A 45 -19.01 2.80 -9.26
N PRO A 46 -19.74 1.67 -9.12
CA PRO A 46 -21.10 1.54 -9.66
C PRO A 46 -22.06 2.60 -9.15
N GLU A 47 -21.98 2.96 -7.88
CA GLU A 47 -22.90 3.87 -7.20
C GLU A 47 -22.81 5.32 -7.70
N LEU A 48 -21.69 5.66 -8.34
CA LEU A 48 -21.44 7.00 -8.88
C LEU A 48 -21.35 7.00 -10.40
N ASN A 49 -21.47 5.83 -11.05
CA ASN A 49 -21.22 5.62 -12.47
C ASN A 49 -19.92 6.29 -12.97
N LYS A 50 -18.91 6.34 -12.10
CA LYS A 50 -17.63 7.01 -12.36
C LYS A 50 -16.47 6.04 -12.18
N SER A 51 -15.47 6.19 -13.03
CA SER A 51 -14.19 5.51 -12.88
C SER A 51 -13.18 6.43 -12.21
N VAL A 52 -12.47 5.94 -11.20
CA VAL A 52 -11.41 6.67 -10.50
C VAL A 52 -10.06 5.99 -10.76
N ASN A 53 -9.07 6.77 -11.17
CA ASN A 53 -7.69 6.32 -11.27
C ASN A 53 -6.99 6.51 -9.91
N ILE A 54 -6.55 5.42 -9.30
CA ILE A 54 -5.89 5.43 -7.98
C ILE A 54 -4.54 4.72 -8.02
N GLU A 55 -3.57 5.25 -7.29
CA GLU A 55 -2.32 4.54 -6.99
C GLU A 55 -2.51 3.74 -5.69
N ILE A 56 -2.60 2.42 -5.83
CA ILE A 56 -3.02 1.51 -4.78
C ILE A 56 -1.98 0.42 -4.53
N SER A 57 -1.85 0.00 -3.27
CA SER A 57 -1.05 -1.18 -2.93
C SER A 57 -1.82 -2.48 -3.19
N THR A 58 -1.11 -3.59 -3.36
CA THR A 58 -1.73 -4.93 -3.48
C THR A 58 -2.63 -5.29 -2.29
N ARG A 59 -2.26 -4.86 -1.08
CA ARG A 59 -3.13 -5.01 0.11
C ARG A 59 -4.37 -4.12 0.04
N GLY A 60 -4.26 -2.94 -0.55
CA GLY A 60 -5.40 -2.08 -0.84
C GLY A 60 -6.39 -2.76 -1.77
N MET A 61 -5.92 -3.38 -2.85
CA MET A 61 -6.78 -4.14 -3.78
C MET A 61 -7.54 -5.27 -3.07
N ARG A 62 -6.86 -6.06 -2.22
CA ARG A 62 -7.52 -7.09 -1.39
C ARG A 62 -8.57 -6.55 -0.42
N THR A 63 -8.40 -5.30 0.02
CA THR A 63 -9.36 -4.66 0.93
C THR A 63 -10.60 -4.22 0.18
N MET A 64 -10.45 -3.75 -1.05
CA MET A 64 -11.58 -3.38 -1.94
C MET A 64 -12.42 -4.60 -2.30
N THR A 65 -11.79 -5.73 -2.60
CA THR A 65 -12.53 -6.97 -2.89
C THR A 65 -13.28 -7.50 -1.67
N LYS A 66 -12.71 -7.39 -0.47
CA LYS A 66 -13.37 -7.85 0.77
C LYS A 66 -14.53 -6.97 1.23
N ASN A 67 -14.35 -5.65 1.23
CA ASN A 67 -15.28 -4.72 1.88
C ASN A 67 -16.19 -3.95 0.89
N GLY A 68 -15.98 -4.15 -0.42
CA GLY A 68 -16.63 -3.37 -1.47
C GLY A 68 -15.87 -2.08 -1.81
N VAL A 69 -16.03 -1.63 -3.06
CA VAL A 69 -15.32 -0.48 -3.62
C VAL A 69 -15.80 0.84 -2.99
N TYR A 70 -17.12 1.06 -2.92
CA TYR A 70 -17.68 2.31 -2.42
C TYR A 70 -17.31 2.57 -0.96
N LYS A 71 -17.53 1.59 -0.07
CA LYS A 71 -17.23 1.69 1.36
C LYS A 71 -15.75 1.96 1.63
N THR A 72 -14.87 1.35 0.84
CA THR A 72 -13.42 1.55 1.00
C THR A 72 -12.93 2.89 0.48
N LEU A 73 -13.49 3.39 -0.62
CA LEU A 73 -13.15 4.70 -1.17
C LEU A 73 -13.74 5.85 -0.34
N LEU A 74 -14.95 5.68 0.20
CA LEU A 74 -15.57 6.63 1.13
C LEU A 74 -14.73 6.76 2.41
N LYS A 75 -14.34 5.63 3.01
CA LYS A 75 -13.46 5.62 4.20
C LYS A 75 -12.09 6.23 3.93
N ALA A 76 -11.58 6.08 2.71
CA ALA A 76 -10.32 6.68 2.29
C ALA A 76 -10.44 8.19 1.97
N GLY A 77 -11.66 8.75 1.92
CA GLY A 77 -11.91 10.15 1.57
C GLY A 77 -11.70 10.46 0.08
N LEU A 78 -11.60 9.44 -0.77
CA LEU A 78 -11.41 9.58 -2.23
C LEU A 78 -12.71 9.87 -2.96
N VAL A 79 -13.84 9.65 -2.29
CA VAL A 79 -15.20 9.85 -2.77
C VAL A 79 -15.98 10.55 -1.66
N LYS A 80 -16.75 11.59 -2.02
CA LYS A 80 -17.71 12.22 -1.10
C LYS A 80 -19.07 11.55 -1.29
N ALA A 81 -19.74 11.20 -0.19
CA ALA A 81 -21.15 10.87 -0.23
C ALA A 81 -21.93 12.10 -0.72
N LYS A 82 -22.94 11.88 -1.56
CA LYS A 82 -23.89 12.92 -1.95
C LYS A 82 -24.88 13.14 -0.81
#